data_AF-A0A5C7PC08-F1
#
_entry.id   AF-A0A5C7PC08-F1
#
_cell.length_a   1.000
_cell.length_b   1.000
_cell.length_c   1.000
_cell.angle_alpha   90.00
_cell.angle_beta   90.00
_cell.angle_gamma   90.00
#
_symmetry.space_group_name_H-M   'P 1'
#
loop_
_entity.id
_entity.type
_entity.pdbx_description
1 polymer ?
#
loop_
_entity_poly.entity_id
_entity_poly.type
_entity_poly.pdbx_seq_one_letter_code
_entity_poly.pdbx_strand_id
1 'polypeptide(L)'
;MIKVAHPAVTANLNPVTPGTASPGDLRTFYAKLTKPGKSTRIGFMTGSLLTTEVGVPSAGKEYRTADLVFSIGKARNQLIVGGVAVYQQQAPTVAERTSVVRPVIGGSGKYDGARGWCESIHRKDGTWRHTFHVQVRS
;
A
#
# COMPACT_ATOMS: atom_id res chain seq x y z
N MET A 1 2.35 8.81 -16.12
CA MET A 1 1.50 8.09 -15.14
C MET A 1 1.69 6.59 -15.29
N ILE A 2 1.80 5.86 -14.18
CA ILE A 2 1.93 4.40 -14.17
C ILE A 2 0.72 3.82 -13.43
N LYS A 3 0.12 2.75 -13.96
CA LYS A 3 -1.08 2.13 -13.37
C LYS A 3 -0.85 0.64 -13.17
N VAL A 4 -1.13 0.16 -11.97
CA VAL A 4 -1.09 -1.26 -11.62
C VAL A 4 -2.33 -1.62 -10.81
N ALA A 5 -2.66 -2.91 -10.80
CA ALA A 5 -3.77 -3.45 -10.03
C ALA A 5 -3.35 -4.76 -9.36
N HIS A 6 -4.07 -5.14 -8.32
CA HIS A 6 -3.98 -6.48 -7.74
C HIS A 6 -5.34 -6.90 -7.14
N PRO A 7 -5.57 -8.20 -6.92
CA PRO A 7 -6.75 -8.72 -6.20
C PRO A 7 -6.81 -8.26 -4.74
N ALA A 8 -7.78 -8.74 -3.98
CA ALA A 8 -7.78 -8.55 -2.53
C ALA A 8 -6.48 -9.05 -1.88
N VAL A 9 -6.06 -8.37 -0.81
CA VAL A 9 -4.85 -8.72 -0.06
C VAL A 9 -5.20 -9.42 1.24
N THR A 10 -4.38 -10.40 1.59
CA THR A 10 -4.35 -10.97 2.94
C THR A 10 -3.22 -10.29 3.70
N ALA A 11 -3.54 -9.69 4.84
CA ALA A 11 -2.56 -9.11 5.74
C ALA A 11 -2.12 -10.18 6.76
N ASN A 12 -0.82 -10.38 6.91
CA ASN A 12 -0.31 -11.15 8.05
C ASN A 12 -0.13 -10.18 9.23
N LEU A 13 -0.99 -10.31 10.25
CA LEU A 13 -0.93 -9.51 11.46
C LEU A 13 0.07 -10.10 12.46
N ASN A 14 1.02 -9.28 12.89
CA ASN A 14 1.95 -9.55 13.98
C ASN A 14 1.60 -8.56 15.09
N PRO A 15 0.71 -8.93 16.03
CA PRO A 15 0.25 -8.02 17.06
C PRO A 15 1.28 -7.90 18.19
N VAL A 16 1.37 -6.73 18.82
CA VAL A 16 2.12 -6.56 20.06
C VAL A 16 1.41 -7.27 21.22
N THR A 17 0.08 -7.12 21.27
CA THR A 17 -0.76 -7.79 22.26
C THR A 17 -1.87 -8.56 21.52
N PRO A 18 -1.80 -9.89 21.44
CA PRO A 18 -2.80 -10.69 20.74
C PRO A 18 -4.24 -10.33 21.17
N GLY A 19 -5.10 -10.11 20.17
CA GLY A 19 -6.51 -9.76 20.37
C GLY A 19 -6.80 -8.29 20.70
N THR A 20 -5.79 -7.50 21.06
CA THR A 20 -5.93 -6.06 21.37
C THR A 20 -5.24 -5.23 20.30
N ALA A 21 -5.90 -4.17 19.83
CA ALA A 21 -5.24 -3.24 18.91
C ALA A 21 -4.22 -2.41 19.68
N SER A 22 -2.97 -2.38 19.20
CA SER A 22 -1.89 -1.68 19.89
C SER A 22 -1.01 -0.90 18.90
N PRO A 23 -0.52 0.29 19.27
CA PRO A 23 0.65 0.86 18.62
C PRO A 23 1.79 -0.18 18.60
N GLY A 24 2.44 -0.32 17.45
CA GLY A 24 3.43 -1.37 17.19
C GLY A 24 2.91 -2.59 16.41
N ASP A 25 1.59 -2.77 16.29
CA ASP A 25 1.03 -3.87 15.49
C ASP A 25 1.51 -3.76 14.04
N LEU A 26 2.11 -4.83 13.51
CA LEU A 26 2.68 -4.86 12.17
C LEU A 26 1.88 -5.79 11.26
N ARG A 27 1.42 -5.24 10.13
CA ARG A 27 0.79 -6.02 9.05
C ARG A 27 1.72 -6.11 7.86
N THR A 28 1.99 -7.30 7.35
CA THR A 28 2.79 -7.49 6.12
C THR A 28 1.94 -7.97 4.96
N PHE A 29 2.34 -7.60 3.74
CA PHE A 29 1.56 -7.81 2.52
C PHE A 29 2.43 -8.36 1.40
N TYR A 30 1.84 -9.22 0.57
CA TYR A 30 2.35 -9.58 -0.73
C TYR A 30 1.20 -9.62 -1.74
N ALA A 31 1.38 -9.02 -2.91
CA ALA A 31 0.39 -9.08 -3.99
C ALA A 31 1.04 -9.20 -5.36
N LYS A 32 0.48 -10.02 -6.25
CA LYS A 32 0.87 -10.05 -7.66
C LYS A 32 0.27 -8.84 -8.37
N LEU A 33 1.10 -8.08 -9.09
CA LEU A 33 0.64 -6.92 -9.84
C LEU A 33 0.25 -7.30 -11.27
N THR A 34 -0.82 -6.69 -11.77
CA THR A 34 -1.25 -6.73 -13.18
C THR A 34 -1.44 -5.31 -13.71
N LYS A 35 -1.63 -5.18 -15.04
CA LYS A 35 -2.24 -3.96 -15.59
C LYS A 35 -3.74 -3.95 -15.24
N PRO A 36 -4.36 -2.78 -14.98
CA PRO A 36 -5.81 -2.72 -14.72
C PRO A 36 -6.62 -3.41 -15.81
N GLY A 37 -7.57 -4.26 -15.40
CA GLY A 37 -8.42 -5.04 -16.32
C GLY A 37 -7.72 -6.20 -17.03
N LYS A 38 -6.51 -6.57 -16.61
CA LYS A 38 -5.73 -7.70 -17.16
C LYS A 38 -5.37 -8.69 -16.06
N SER A 39 -5.14 -9.95 -16.45
CA SER A 39 -4.75 -11.05 -15.56
C SER A 39 -3.26 -11.38 -15.59
N THR A 40 -2.54 -11.00 -16.65
CA THR A 40 -1.10 -11.26 -16.78
C THR A 40 -0.31 -10.50 -15.72
N ARG A 41 0.50 -11.24 -14.97
CA ARG A 41 1.41 -10.69 -13.96
C ARG A 41 2.48 -9.82 -14.63
N ILE A 42 2.67 -8.62 -14.09
CA ILE A 42 3.72 -7.67 -14.51
C ILE A 42 4.71 -7.35 -13.39
N GLY A 43 4.55 -7.94 -12.20
CA GLY A 43 5.36 -7.58 -11.05
C GLY A 43 4.77 -8.08 -9.73
N PHE A 44 5.15 -7.44 -8.64
CA PHE A 44 4.60 -7.67 -7.31
C PHE A 44 4.68 -6.40 -6.43
N MET A 45 3.80 -6.34 -5.44
CA MET A 45 3.89 -5.43 -4.30
C MET A 45 4.27 -6.25 -3.08
N THR A 46 5.17 -5.72 -2.26
CA THR A 46 5.47 -6.23 -0.92
C THR A 46 5.62 -5.04 0.04
N GLY A 47 5.31 -5.22 1.30
CA GLY A 47 5.44 -4.12 2.25
C GLY A 47 4.80 -4.38 3.59
N SER A 48 4.73 -3.32 4.38
CA SER A 48 4.15 -3.35 5.71
C SER A 48 3.28 -2.12 6.02
N LEU A 49 2.39 -2.31 6.99
CA LEU A 49 1.70 -1.24 7.69
C LEU A 49 2.01 -1.37 9.18
N LEU A 50 2.54 -0.31 9.78
CA LEU A 50 2.78 -0.22 11.21
C LEU A 50 1.68 0.61 11.85
N THR A 51 0.94 0.05 12.81
CA THR A 51 0.03 0.84 13.64
C THR A 51 0.85 1.76 14.53
N THR A 52 0.64 3.06 14.40
CA THR A 52 1.34 4.06 15.21
C THR A 52 0.45 4.64 16.29
N GLU A 53 -0.87 4.59 16.13
CA GLU A 53 -1.83 5.05 17.13
C GLU A 53 -3.18 4.34 16.98
N VAL A 54 -3.87 4.12 18.11
CA VAL A 54 -5.19 3.47 18.20
C VAL A 54 -6.20 4.44 18.83
N GLY A 55 -7.46 4.40 18.39
CA GLY A 55 -8.51 5.31 18.86
C GLY A 55 -8.41 6.72 18.26
N VAL A 56 -7.55 6.91 17.26
CA VAL A 56 -7.32 8.18 16.56
C VAL A 56 -7.55 7.97 15.05
N PRO A 57 -8.21 8.92 14.34
CA PRO A 57 -8.73 10.22 14.82
C PRO A 57 -10.02 10.12 15.65
N SER A 58 -10.58 8.93 15.82
CA SER A 58 -11.75 8.68 16.65
C SER A 58 -11.76 7.24 17.15
N ALA A 59 -12.63 6.92 18.10
CA ALA A 59 -12.83 5.54 18.57
C ALA A 59 -13.03 4.56 17.40
N GLY A 60 -12.40 3.38 17.49
CA GLY A 60 -12.45 2.36 16.46
C GLY A 60 -11.62 2.66 15.20
N LYS A 61 -10.73 3.67 15.24
CA LYS A 61 -9.78 3.98 14.17
C LYS A 61 -8.34 3.75 14.59
N GLU A 62 -7.47 3.63 13.58
CA GLU A 62 -6.03 3.59 13.77
C GLU A 62 -5.34 4.50 12.76
N TYR A 63 -4.26 5.17 13.19
CA TYR A 63 -3.26 5.65 12.27
C TYR A 63 -2.25 4.54 12.00
N ARG A 64 -1.96 4.33 10.72
CA ARG A 64 -0.89 3.44 10.30
C ARG A 64 0.01 4.09 9.28
N THR A 65 1.32 3.97 9.48
CA THR A 65 2.32 4.28 8.47
C THR A 65 2.48 3.11 7.53
N ALA A 66 2.80 3.41 6.28
CA ALA A 66 3.00 2.41 5.24
C ALA A 66 4.43 2.45 4.72
N ASP A 67 4.96 1.27 4.41
CA ASP A 67 6.13 1.06 3.58
C ASP A 67 5.75 0.03 2.53
N LEU A 68 5.46 0.48 1.30
CA LEU A 68 5.01 -0.37 0.21
C LEU A 68 5.96 -0.26 -0.99
N VAL A 69 6.54 -1.39 -1.37
CA VAL A 69 7.46 -1.50 -2.51
C VAL A 69 6.74 -2.16 -3.67
N PHE A 70 6.66 -1.45 -4.80
CA PHE A 70 6.09 -1.93 -6.05
C PHE A 70 7.20 -2.25 -7.03
N SER A 71 7.43 -3.53 -7.28
CA SER A 71 8.36 -4.01 -8.30
C SER A 71 7.61 -4.27 -9.61
N ILE A 72 7.92 -3.53 -10.67
CA ILE A 72 7.16 -3.55 -11.93
C ILE A 72 8.09 -3.88 -13.11
N GLY A 73 7.83 -5.00 -13.77
CA GLY A 73 8.67 -5.58 -14.80
C GLY A 73 9.84 -6.34 -14.18
N LYS A 74 11.06 -5.81 -14.33
CA LYS A 74 12.26 -6.40 -13.72
C LYS A 74 12.32 -6.04 -12.24
N ALA A 75 12.87 -6.94 -11.41
CA ALA A 75 12.93 -6.77 -9.95
C ALA A 75 13.57 -5.45 -9.48
N ARG A 76 14.55 -4.95 -10.25
CA ARG A 76 15.27 -3.68 -10.02
C ARG A 76 14.46 -2.41 -10.32
N ASN A 77 13.29 -2.53 -10.94
CA ASN A 77 12.45 -1.38 -11.28
C ASN A 77 11.40 -1.21 -10.18
N GLN A 78 11.71 -0.38 -9.19
CA GLN A 78 10.88 -0.25 -7.99
C GLN A 78 10.33 1.15 -7.83
N LEU A 79 9.11 1.25 -7.30
CA LEU A 79 8.53 2.48 -6.76
C LEU A 79 8.18 2.23 -5.29
N ILE A 80 8.56 3.17 -4.42
CA ILE A 80 8.34 3.06 -2.97
C ILE A 80 7.30 4.09 -2.57
N VAL A 81 6.24 3.61 -1.91
CA VAL A 81 5.14 4.43 -1.40
C VAL A 81 5.19 4.40 0.12
N GLY A 82 5.27 5.59 0.72
CA GLY A 82 5.30 5.78 2.16
C GLY A 82 4.10 6.58 2.69
N GLY A 83 4.10 6.88 3.98
CA GLY A 83 3.17 7.84 4.59
C GLY A 83 2.03 7.20 5.39
N VAL A 84 1.15 8.03 5.94
CA VAL A 84 0.10 7.63 6.89
C VAL A 84 -1.27 7.52 6.21
N ALA A 85 -2.14 6.65 6.74
CA ALA A 85 -3.58 6.74 6.50
C ALA A 85 -4.38 6.32 7.73
N VAL A 86 -5.68 6.59 7.70
CA VAL A 86 -6.64 6.14 8.71
C VAL A 86 -7.20 4.78 8.32
N TYR A 87 -7.22 3.86 9.28
CA TYR A 87 -7.76 2.52 9.14
C TYR A 87 -8.90 2.30 10.12
N GLN A 88 -9.79 1.36 9.80
CA GLN A 88 -10.65 0.79 10.83
C GLN A 88 -9.77 -0.04 11.77
N GLN A 89 -10.05 0.02 13.07
CA GLN A 89 -9.30 -0.72 14.07
C GLN A 89 -9.29 -2.22 13.74
N GLN A 90 -8.12 -2.82 13.89
CA GLN A 90 -7.77 -4.21 13.53
C GLN A 90 -7.95 -4.64 12.06
N ALA A 91 -8.62 -3.86 11.21
CA ALA A 91 -8.88 -4.24 9.83
C ALA A 91 -7.58 -4.55 9.07
N PRO A 92 -7.59 -5.51 8.12
CA PRO A 92 -6.39 -5.93 7.41
C PRO A 92 -5.83 -4.83 6.51
N THR A 93 -6.68 -3.96 5.97
CA THR A 93 -6.30 -2.86 5.08
C THR A 93 -7.35 -1.73 5.18
N VAL A 94 -7.21 -0.69 4.35
CA VAL A 94 -8.15 0.45 4.30
C VAL A 94 -9.54 -0.07 3.91
N ALA A 95 -10.61 0.57 4.36
CA ALA A 95 -11.98 0.17 4.01
C ALA A 95 -12.22 0.17 2.49
N GLU A 96 -13.11 -0.68 2.00
CA GLU A 96 -13.54 -0.66 0.60
C GLU A 96 -14.24 0.66 0.23
N ARG A 97 -14.33 0.95 -1.07
CA ARG A 97 -14.89 2.19 -1.64
C ARG A 97 -14.18 3.45 -1.12
N THR A 98 -12.89 3.33 -0.81
CA THR A 98 -12.06 4.47 -0.39
C THR A 98 -10.84 4.62 -1.28
N SER A 99 -10.28 5.83 -1.27
CA SER A 99 -9.01 6.16 -1.90
C SER A 99 -8.06 6.71 -0.85
N VAL A 100 -6.77 6.39 -0.98
CA VAL A 100 -5.69 6.94 -0.17
C VAL A 100 -4.61 7.47 -1.09
N VAL A 101 -4.21 8.72 -0.87
CA VAL A 101 -3.07 9.35 -1.55
C VAL A 101 -1.86 9.32 -0.64
N ARG A 102 -0.75 8.84 -1.16
CA ARG A 102 0.52 8.73 -0.43
C ARG A 102 1.70 9.25 -1.24
N PRO A 103 2.73 9.83 -0.59
CA PRO A 103 3.95 10.21 -1.28
C PRO A 103 4.66 8.99 -1.87
N VAL A 104 5.22 9.18 -3.06
CA VAL A 104 6.26 8.32 -3.60
C VAL A 104 7.58 8.86 -3.08
N ILE A 105 8.23 8.08 -2.21
CA ILE A 105 9.44 8.50 -1.49
C ILE A 105 10.73 8.07 -2.19
N GLY A 106 10.61 7.29 -3.27
CA GLY A 106 11.74 6.93 -4.11
C GLY A 106 11.41 5.87 -5.14
N GLY A 107 12.42 5.50 -5.91
CA GLY A 107 12.36 4.42 -6.88
C GLY A 107 13.75 4.06 -7.38
N SER A 108 13.84 2.99 -8.14
CA SER A 108 15.10 2.46 -8.69
C SER A 108 14.90 1.91 -10.11
N GLY A 109 16.02 1.68 -10.81
CA GLY A 109 16.01 1.18 -12.18
C GLY A 109 15.30 2.15 -13.12
N LYS A 110 14.27 1.68 -13.83
CA LYS A 110 13.44 2.54 -14.71
C LYS A 110 12.79 3.72 -13.97
N TYR A 111 12.67 3.64 -12.64
CA TYR A 111 12.04 4.65 -11.81
C TYR A 111 13.04 5.35 -10.88
N ASP A 112 14.34 5.38 -11.26
CA ASP A 112 15.34 6.10 -10.49
C ASP A 112 14.95 7.57 -10.27
N GLY A 113 15.18 8.03 -9.04
CA GLY A 113 14.82 9.38 -8.60
C GLY A 113 13.32 9.69 -8.68
N ALA A 114 12.45 8.68 -8.69
CA ALA A 114 11.01 8.89 -8.72
C ALA A 114 10.52 9.77 -7.55
N ARG A 115 9.79 10.83 -7.88
CA ARG A 115 9.13 11.73 -6.91
C ARG A 115 7.70 12.04 -7.35
N GLY A 116 6.81 12.23 -6.39
CA GLY A 116 5.40 12.52 -6.63
C GLY A 116 4.51 11.78 -5.65
N TRP A 117 3.39 11.25 -6.13
CA TRP A 117 2.42 10.58 -5.27
C TRP A 117 1.75 9.39 -5.96
N CYS A 118 1.18 8.51 -5.15
CA CYS A 118 0.41 7.36 -5.57
C CYS A 118 -1.00 7.45 -5.00
N GLU A 119 -2.00 7.38 -5.87
CA GLU A 119 -3.39 7.13 -5.47
C GLU A 119 -3.62 5.62 -5.38
N SER A 120 -4.15 5.14 -4.26
CA SER A 120 -4.54 3.75 -4.08
C SER A 120 -6.04 3.66 -3.80
N ILE A 121 -6.79 3.00 -4.68
CA ILE A 121 -8.24 2.84 -4.57
C ILE A 121 -8.55 1.40 -4.18
N HIS A 122 -9.23 1.22 -3.05
CA HIS A 122 -9.81 -0.05 -2.62
C HIS A 122 -11.25 -0.14 -3.14
N ARG A 123 -11.50 -1.05 -4.07
CA ARG A 123 -12.81 -1.16 -4.73
C ARG A 123 -13.80 -1.96 -3.89
N LYS A 124 -15.08 -1.89 -4.28
CA LYS A 124 -16.18 -2.66 -3.69
C LYS A 124 -16.00 -4.18 -3.79
N ASP A 125 -15.23 -4.65 -4.76
CA ASP A 125 -14.96 -6.08 -4.98
C ASP A 125 -13.67 -6.56 -4.27
N GLY A 126 -13.15 -5.76 -3.34
CA GLY A 126 -11.90 -6.02 -2.64
C GLY A 126 -10.63 -5.82 -3.47
N THR A 127 -10.74 -5.57 -4.79
CA THR A 127 -9.57 -5.36 -5.65
C THR A 127 -8.98 -3.98 -5.49
N TRP A 128 -7.72 -3.84 -5.88
CA TRP A 128 -6.96 -2.60 -5.74
C TRP A 128 -6.54 -2.02 -7.08
N ARG A 129 -6.40 -0.69 -7.12
CA ARG A 129 -5.74 0.04 -8.21
C ARG A 129 -4.82 1.08 -7.62
N HIS A 130 -3.61 1.13 -8.17
CA HIS A 130 -2.63 2.15 -7.85
C HIS A 130 -2.31 2.97 -9.09
N THR A 131 -2.42 4.28 -8.97
CA THR A 131 -2.03 5.24 -10.01
C THR A 131 -0.89 6.09 -9.49
N PHE A 132 0.28 5.97 -10.12
CA PHE A 132 1.47 6.74 -9.79
C PHE A 132 1.56 7.98 -10.68
N HIS A 133 1.60 9.13 -10.03
CA HIS A 133 1.82 10.45 -10.60
C HIS A 133 3.25 10.87 -10.25
N VAL A 134 4.20 10.35 -11.03
CA VAL A 134 5.64 10.50 -10.74
C VAL A 134 6.39 11.16 -11.89
N GLN A 135 7.37 11.96 -11.53
CA GLN A 135 8.51 12.33 -12.38
C GLN A 135 9.67 11.40 -12.04
N VAL A 136 10.42 10.95 -13.05
CA VAL A 136 11.62 10.13 -12.88
C VAL A 136 12.83 10.92 -13.40
N ARG A 137 14.04 10.58 -12.93
CA ARG A 137 15.24 11.13 -13.54
C ARG A 137 15.35 10.62 -14.98
N SER A 138 15.55 11.56 -15.91
CA SER A 138 15.80 11.32 -17.33
C SER A 138 17.24 10.88 -17.54
#